data_AF-A0A2W7PVF6-F1
#
_entry.id   AF-A0A2W7PVF6-F1
#
_cell.length_a   1.000
_cell.length_b   1.000
_cell.length_c   1.000
_cell.angle_alpha   90.00
_cell.angle_beta   90.00
_cell.angle_gamma   90.00
#
_symmetry.space_group_name_H-M   'P 1'
#
loop_
_entity.id
_entity.type
_entity.pdbx_description
1 polymer ?
#
loop_
_entity_poly.entity_id
_entity_poly.type
_entity_poly.pdbx_seq_one_letter_code
_entity_poly.pdbx_strand_id
1 'polypeptide(L)'
;MSFGSTNKVNLLTIKNSVVVGTTGDIYATTLNVSHNSWNGGITANESDYVDFSTNWYTQLSAPRKSDGSLPVLNLWKLVTNSDLIDKGTDVGLAYAGSAPDMGPFEFRLYSSIPLIETGAEVGNVINTQYFTLTGKEVDAWFKGILIVRRTYDSGRVTIHKVVNR
;
A
#
# COMPACT_ATOMS: atom_id res chain seq x y z
N MET A 1 2.79 24.03 20.94
CA MET A 1 2.31 23.59 22.28
C MET A 1 3.32 22.58 22.80
N SER A 2 3.97 22.84 23.93
CA SER A 2 5.04 21.97 24.46
C SER A 2 4.46 21.03 25.51
N PHE A 3 4.09 19.81 25.08
CA PHE A 3 3.71 18.73 25.99
C PHE A 3 4.98 17.94 26.34
N GLY A 4 5.14 17.59 27.62
CA GLY A 4 6.33 16.91 28.14
C GLY A 4 6.08 16.30 29.51
N SER A 5 7.13 15.80 30.17
CA SER A 5 7.01 15.11 31.46
C SER A 5 6.33 15.95 32.56
N THR A 6 6.49 17.28 32.53
CA THR A 6 5.92 18.24 33.50
C THR A 6 4.58 18.83 33.07
N ASN A 7 4.22 18.71 31.79
CA ASN A 7 2.94 19.19 31.23
C ASN A 7 2.39 18.12 30.28
N LYS A 8 1.90 17.04 30.87
CA LYS A 8 1.44 15.86 30.13
C LYS A 8 0.06 16.11 29.55
N VAL A 9 -0.17 15.62 28.34
CA VAL A 9 -1.53 15.51 27.80
C VAL A 9 -2.33 14.48 28.62
N ASN A 10 -3.63 14.70 28.82
CA ASN A 10 -4.46 13.82 29.65
C ASN A 10 -4.59 12.41 29.05
N LEU A 11 -4.80 12.32 27.73
CA LEU A 11 -4.87 11.08 26.99
C LEU A 11 -4.08 11.22 25.69
N LEU A 12 -3.24 10.22 25.41
CA LEU A 12 -2.56 10.08 24.14
C LEU A 12 -2.84 8.71 23.55
N THR A 13 -3.40 8.70 22.34
CA THR A 13 -3.67 7.49 21.56
C THR A 13 -2.75 7.50 20.34
N ILE A 14 -1.96 6.43 20.17
CA ILE A 14 -1.06 6.27 19.04
C ILE A 14 -1.19 4.84 18.52
N LYS A 15 -1.58 4.70 17.26
CA LYS A 15 -1.82 3.42 16.58
C LYS A 15 -1.16 3.46 15.20
N ASN A 16 -0.77 2.30 14.70
CA ASN A 16 -0.27 2.06 13.34
C ASN A 16 0.86 3.01 12.92
N SER A 17 1.61 3.54 13.90
CA SER A 17 2.67 4.52 13.65
C SER A 17 4.02 3.83 13.54
N VAL A 18 4.88 4.38 12.70
CA VAL A 18 6.20 3.81 12.43
C VAL A 18 7.29 4.83 12.74
N VAL A 19 8.28 4.36 13.50
CA VAL A 19 9.60 4.97 13.63
C VAL A 19 10.60 3.98 13.05
N VAL A 20 11.40 4.45 12.09
CA VAL A 20 12.61 3.77 11.65
C VAL A 20 13.74 4.25 12.56
N GLY A 21 14.26 3.34 13.39
CA GLY A 21 15.22 3.65 14.44
C GLY A 21 14.59 3.75 15.83
N THR A 22 15.20 4.54 16.71
CA THR A 22 14.80 4.62 18.12
C THR A 22 13.60 5.54 18.31
N THR A 23 12.58 5.06 19.02
CA THR A 23 11.45 5.89 19.42
C THR A 23 11.83 6.81 20.58
N GLY A 24 11.44 8.08 20.48
CA GLY A 24 11.63 9.05 21.55
C GLY A 24 10.66 8.87 22.72
N ASP A 25 10.75 9.76 23.69
CA ASP A 25 9.89 9.70 24.86
C ASP A 25 8.43 10.05 24.53
N ILE A 26 7.50 9.32 25.15
CA ILE A 26 6.06 9.52 25.01
C ILE A 26 5.47 9.83 26.39
N TYR A 27 4.91 11.03 26.56
CA TYR A 27 4.40 11.52 27.83
C TYR A 27 2.89 11.81 27.79
N ALA A 28 2.11 11.07 28.58
CA ALA A 28 0.70 11.35 28.84
C ALA A 28 0.32 10.84 30.25
N THR A 29 -0.80 11.33 30.78
CA THR A 29 -1.41 10.74 32.00
C THR A 29 -1.94 9.35 31.70
N THR A 30 -2.65 9.19 30.57
CA THR A 30 -3.12 7.90 30.07
C THR A 30 -2.54 7.63 28.67
N LEU A 31 -1.94 6.46 28.49
CA LEU A 31 -1.41 5.99 27.21
C LEU A 31 -2.29 4.89 26.64
N ASN A 32 -2.81 5.13 25.43
CA ASN A 32 -3.46 4.12 24.59
C ASN A 32 -2.61 3.88 23.34
N VAL A 33 -1.42 3.31 23.54
CA VAL A 33 -0.38 3.15 22.53
C VAL A 33 -0.18 1.67 22.23
N SER A 34 -0.47 1.23 21.01
CA SER A 34 -0.32 -0.17 20.58
C SER A 34 -0.19 -0.25 19.06
N HIS A 35 0.30 -1.38 18.52
CA HIS A 35 0.41 -1.60 17.07
C HIS A 35 1.26 -0.51 16.39
N ASN A 36 2.34 -0.09 17.06
CA ASN A 36 3.35 0.81 16.52
C ASN A 36 4.69 0.07 16.44
N SER A 37 5.62 0.55 15.61
CA SER A 37 6.89 -0.19 15.36
C SER A 37 7.73 -0.40 16.64
N TRP A 38 7.53 0.44 17.66
CA TRP A 38 8.22 0.36 18.95
C TRP A 38 7.48 -0.43 20.03
N ASN A 39 6.32 -1.02 19.72
CA ASN A 39 5.61 -1.89 20.65
C ASN A 39 6.11 -3.35 20.61
N GLY A 40 7.12 -3.64 19.79
CA GLY A 40 7.76 -4.95 19.66
C GLY A 40 7.08 -5.85 18.63
N GLY A 41 7.78 -6.93 18.25
CA GLY A 41 7.28 -7.96 17.33
C GLY A 41 7.54 -7.71 15.84
N ILE A 42 7.90 -6.49 15.46
CA ILE A 42 8.19 -6.06 14.08
C ILE A 42 9.36 -5.05 14.12
N THR A 43 10.24 -5.05 13.11
CA THR A 43 11.38 -4.12 13.05
C THR A 43 11.32 -3.27 11.78
N ALA A 44 10.74 -2.07 11.92
CA ALA A 44 10.73 -1.10 10.83
C ALA A 44 12.15 -0.62 10.51
N ASN A 45 12.54 -0.77 9.25
CA ASN A 45 13.86 -0.37 8.76
C ASN A 45 13.77 0.15 7.31
N GLU A 46 14.88 0.65 6.77
CA GLU A 46 14.87 1.27 5.44
C GLU A 46 14.47 0.30 4.32
N SER A 47 14.70 -1.02 4.49
CA SER A 47 14.37 -2.03 3.48
C SER A 47 12.87 -2.30 3.33
N ASP A 48 12.06 -1.79 4.26
CA ASP A 48 10.61 -1.85 4.17
C ASP A 48 10.05 -0.92 3.08
N TYR A 49 10.84 0.03 2.59
CA TYR A 49 10.36 1.12 1.75
C TYR A 49 10.94 1.07 0.33
N VAL A 50 10.13 1.49 -0.65
CA VAL A 50 10.56 1.67 -2.04
C VAL A 50 11.63 2.75 -2.14
N ASP A 51 11.47 3.82 -1.36
CA ASP A 51 12.45 4.90 -1.23
C ASP A 51 12.45 5.44 0.21
N PHE A 52 13.62 5.37 0.84
CA PHE A 52 13.90 5.93 2.16
C PHE A 52 15.05 6.97 2.11
N SER A 53 15.37 7.48 0.93
CA SER A 53 16.54 8.33 0.72
C SER A 53 16.47 9.67 1.46
N THR A 54 17.65 10.22 1.76
CA THR A 54 17.81 11.54 2.39
C THR A 54 17.42 12.70 1.46
N ASN A 55 17.14 12.44 0.17
CA ASN A 55 16.66 13.43 -0.79
C ASN A 55 15.13 13.57 -0.80
N TRP A 56 14.46 13.25 0.32
CA TRP A 56 13.02 13.37 0.52
C TRP A 56 12.47 14.74 0.10
N TYR A 57 13.26 15.81 0.23
CA TYR A 57 12.84 17.18 -0.09
C TYR A 57 12.36 17.33 -1.52
N THR A 58 13.05 16.74 -2.50
CA THR A 58 12.67 16.86 -3.91
C THR A 58 11.32 16.21 -4.22
N GLN A 59 10.99 15.13 -3.52
CA GLN A 59 9.69 14.47 -3.64
C GLN A 59 8.59 15.24 -2.90
N LEU A 60 8.82 15.64 -1.65
CA LEU A 60 7.80 16.33 -0.85
C LEU A 60 7.54 17.78 -1.32
N SER A 61 8.49 18.42 -2.00
CA SER A 61 8.32 19.75 -2.59
C SER A 61 7.86 19.73 -4.06
N ALA A 62 7.63 18.55 -4.63
CA ALA A 62 7.13 18.44 -6.00
C ALA A 62 5.77 19.15 -6.15
N PRO A 63 5.51 19.83 -7.28
CA PRO A 63 4.24 20.49 -7.51
C PRO A 63 3.06 19.52 -7.40
N ARG A 64 1.92 20.03 -6.91
CA ARG A 64 0.65 19.32 -7.03
C ARG A 64 0.29 19.11 -8.51
N LYS A 65 -0.56 18.12 -8.77
CA LYS A 65 -1.11 17.93 -10.11
C LYS A 65 -2.06 19.08 -10.46
N SER A 66 -2.41 19.20 -11.74
CA SER A 66 -3.32 20.25 -12.24
C SER A 66 -4.69 20.24 -11.56
N ASP A 67 -5.14 19.08 -11.07
CA ASP A 67 -6.39 18.91 -10.31
C ASP A 67 -6.26 19.24 -8.80
N GLY A 68 -5.08 19.69 -8.36
CA GLY A 68 -4.79 20.00 -6.95
C GLY A 68 -4.46 18.78 -6.09
N SER A 69 -4.52 17.56 -6.62
CA SER A 69 -4.12 16.35 -5.90
C SER A 69 -2.61 16.32 -5.64
N LEU A 70 -2.20 15.57 -4.61
CA LEU A 70 -0.80 15.40 -4.26
C LEU A 70 -0.02 14.71 -5.39
N PRO A 71 1.27 15.04 -5.58
CA PRO A 71 2.13 14.31 -6.51
C PRO A 71 2.21 12.82 -6.11
N VAL A 72 2.45 11.97 -7.10
CA VAL A 72 2.72 10.55 -6.84
C VAL A 72 4.18 10.41 -6.40
N LEU A 73 4.39 9.98 -5.16
CA LEU A 73 5.72 9.80 -4.57
C LEU A 73 5.99 8.31 -4.31
N ASN A 74 7.26 7.90 -4.34
CA ASN A 74 7.69 6.58 -3.89
C ASN A 74 8.22 6.61 -2.46
N LEU A 75 8.59 7.80 -1.97
CA LEU A 75 9.03 8.03 -0.60
C LEU A 75 8.07 7.41 0.42
N TRP A 76 8.61 6.56 1.29
CA TRP A 76 7.93 5.89 2.40
C TRP A 76 6.76 4.98 2.02
N LYS A 77 6.59 4.62 0.75
CA LYS A 77 5.69 3.52 0.36
C LYS A 77 6.34 2.19 0.65
N LEU A 78 5.56 1.25 1.17
CA LEU A 78 6.05 -0.08 1.50
C LEU A 78 6.40 -0.88 0.23
N VAL A 79 7.37 -1.78 0.32
CA VAL A 79 7.62 -2.83 -0.67
C VAL A 79 6.73 -4.05 -0.42
N THR A 80 6.47 -4.87 -1.44
CA THR A 80 5.54 -6.02 -1.40
C THR A 80 5.78 -7.02 -0.26
N ASN A 81 7.02 -7.11 0.24
CA ASN A 81 7.41 -8.07 1.28
C ASN A 81 7.72 -7.39 2.63
N SER A 82 7.39 -6.11 2.80
CA SER A 82 7.59 -5.43 4.08
C SER A 82 6.83 -6.15 5.20
N ASP A 83 7.47 -6.28 6.35
CA ASP A 83 6.85 -6.86 7.53
C ASP A 83 5.84 -5.90 8.20
N LEU A 84 5.71 -4.67 7.71
CA LEU A 84 4.74 -3.65 8.13
C LEU A 84 3.36 -3.80 7.47
N ILE A 85 3.26 -4.65 6.44
CA ILE A 85 2.01 -4.91 5.72
C ILE A 85 1.06 -5.76 6.57
N ASP A 86 -0.21 -5.35 6.65
CA ASP A 86 -1.27 -6.05 7.38
C ASP A 86 -0.98 -6.22 8.89
N LYS A 87 -0.25 -5.28 9.51
CA LYS A 87 0.18 -5.36 10.93
C LYS A 87 -0.42 -4.33 11.87
N GLY A 88 -1.18 -3.38 11.34
CA GLY A 88 -1.91 -2.40 12.12
C GLY A 88 -3.16 -2.99 12.79
N THR A 89 -3.89 -2.11 13.46
CA THR A 89 -5.24 -2.35 13.99
C THR A 89 -6.22 -1.44 13.28
N ASP A 90 -7.45 -1.89 13.06
CA ASP A 90 -8.50 -1.04 12.51
C ASP A 90 -8.76 0.15 13.45
N VAL A 91 -8.72 1.36 12.89
CA VAL A 91 -8.97 2.64 13.55
C VAL A 91 -10.10 3.43 12.88
N GLY A 92 -10.90 2.77 12.03
CA GLY A 92 -12.00 3.38 11.28
C GLY A 92 -11.57 4.09 9.99
N LEU A 93 -10.35 3.83 9.51
CA LEU A 93 -9.84 4.32 8.23
C LEU A 93 -9.90 3.21 7.18
N ALA A 94 -10.05 3.58 5.90
CA ALA A 94 -10.01 2.60 4.82
C ALA A 94 -8.62 1.96 4.71
N TYR A 95 -8.58 0.64 4.56
CA TYR A 95 -7.37 -0.16 4.37
C TYR A 95 -7.63 -1.29 3.37
N ALA A 96 -6.56 -1.92 2.89
CA ALA A 96 -6.66 -3.05 1.97
C ALA A 96 -5.87 -4.27 2.46
N GLY A 97 -6.58 -5.38 2.70
CA GLY A 97 -6.00 -6.63 3.17
C GLY A 97 -6.76 -7.16 4.37
N SER A 98 -6.06 -7.88 5.23
CA SER A 98 -6.57 -8.43 6.48
C SER A 98 -6.55 -7.43 7.64
N ALA A 99 -5.66 -6.43 7.60
CA ALA A 99 -5.58 -5.34 8.57
C ALA A 99 -4.93 -4.10 7.93
N PRO A 100 -5.01 -2.90 8.54
CA PRO A 100 -4.25 -1.75 8.06
C PRO A 100 -2.74 -2.02 8.03
N ASP A 101 -2.05 -1.41 7.08
CA ASP A 101 -0.60 -1.35 7.07
C ASP A 101 -0.11 -0.37 8.14
N MET A 102 1.08 -0.62 8.69
CA MET A 102 1.71 0.33 9.60
C MET A 102 2.39 1.45 8.82
N GLY A 103 2.11 2.70 9.20
CA GLY A 103 2.70 3.88 8.58
C GLY A 103 1.67 4.74 7.84
N PRO A 104 2.14 5.71 7.04
CA PRO A 104 1.27 6.73 6.45
C PRO A 104 0.51 6.25 5.20
N PHE A 105 0.93 5.14 4.60
CA PHE A 105 0.54 4.76 3.26
C PHE A 105 0.23 3.26 3.17
N GLU A 106 -0.99 2.93 2.75
CA GLU A 106 -1.42 1.55 2.47
C GLU A 106 -0.80 1.02 1.18
N PHE A 107 -0.08 -0.09 1.24
CA PHE A 107 0.57 -0.75 0.10
C PHE A 107 -0.42 -1.02 -1.05
N ARG A 108 -1.67 -1.38 -0.74
CA ARG A 108 -2.66 -1.85 -1.73
C ARG A 108 -3.81 -0.88 -2.04
N LEU A 109 -3.88 0.30 -1.40
CA LEU A 109 -4.89 1.30 -1.78
C LEU A 109 -4.46 2.26 -2.89
N TYR A 110 -3.18 2.29 -3.26
CA TYR A 110 -2.70 3.08 -4.39
C TYR A 110 -2.95 2.39 -5.73
N SER A 111 -4.21 2.06 -6.04
CA SER A 111 -4.61 1.94 -7.43
C SER A 111 -4.97 3.34 -7.94
N SER A 112 -3.96 4.19 -8.17
CA SER A 112 -4.10 5.07 -9.33
C SER A 112 -3.93 4.17 -10.54
N ILE A 113 -4.99 3.43 -10.90
CA ILE A 113 -5.15 3.07 -12.30
C ILE A 113 -5.08 4.43 -12.99
N PRO A 114 -4.09 4.70 -13.87
CA PRO A 114 -4.19 5.90 -14.67
C PRO A 114 -5.57 5.83 -15.30
N LEU A 115 -6.42 6.84 -15.03
CA LEU A 115 -7.57 7.06 -15.89
C LEU A 115 -6.94 7.19 -17.26
N ILE A 116 -7.13 6.16 -18.08
CA ILE A 116 -6.83 6.27 -19.49
C ILE A 116 -7.81 7.35 -19.93
N GLU A 117 -7.35 8.60 -20.00
CA GLU A 117 -8.04 9.61 -20.80
C GLU A 117 -7.99 9.04 -22.21
N THR A 118 -9.12 8.45 -22.60
CA THR A 118 -9.32 7.83 -23.91
C THR A 118 -9.29 8.94 -24.94
N GLY A 119 -8.08 9.30 -25.34
CA GLY A 119 -7.76 10.11 -26.51
C GLY A 119 -6.56 9.58 -27.29
N ALA A 120 -5.84 8.58 -26.75
CA ALA A 120 -4.77 7.89 -27.48
C ALA A 120 -5.35 6.67 -28.19
N GLU A 121 -5.21 6.65 -29.51
CA GLU A 121 -5.57 5.51 -30.34
C GLU A 121 -4.93 4.23 -29.80
N VAL A 122 -5.75 3.18 -29.68
CA VAL A 122 -5.42 1.92 -29.02
C VAL A 122 -4.37 1.15 -29.83
N GLY A 123 -3.10 1.52 -29.62
CA GLY A 123 -1.93 0.81 -30.09
C GLY A 123 -1.04 0.47 -28.90
N ASN A 124 -1.10 -0.78 -28.45
CA ASN A 124 -0.24 -1.37 -27.42
C ASN A 124 -0.39 -0.85 -25.98
N VAL A 125 -1.55 -1.11 -25.37
CA VAL A 125 -1.63 -1.16 -23.89
C VAL A 125 -1.40 -2.62 -23.45
N ILE A 126 -0.18 -2.94 -23.02
CA ILE A 126 0.10 -4.19 -22.29
C ILE A 126 -0.20 -3.93 -20.80
N ASN A 127 -1.47 -3.73 -20.46
CA ASN A 127 -1.90 -3.81 -19.07
C ASN A 127 -2.11 -5.29 -18.74
N THR A 128 -1.26 -5.84 -17.88
CA THR A 128 -1.53 -7.07 -17.14
C THR A 128 -2.69 -6.77 -16.19
N GLN A 129 -3.93 -6.97 -16.67
CA GLN A 129 -5.11 -6.89 -15.81
C GLN A 129 -5.22 -8.18 -14.99
N TYR A 130 -5.07 -8.07 -13.68
CA TYR A 130 -5.50 -9.10 -12.74
C TYR A 130 -7.02 -8.95 -12.57
N PHE A 131 -7.80 -9.83 -13.19
CA PHE A 131 -9.23 -9.92 -12.92
C PHE A 131 -9.45 -10.83 -11.71
N THR A 132 -10.03 -10.29 -10.63
CA THR A 132 -10.53 -11.11 -9.52
C THR A 132 -12.01 -11.39 -9.76
N LEU A 133 -12.35 -12.63 -10.11
CA LEU A 133 -13.75 -13.06 -10.22
C LEU A 133 -14.30 -13.26 -8.80
N THR A 134 -15.26 -12.43 -8.39
CA THR A 134 -16.04 -12.62 -7.16
C THR A 134 -17.43 -13.10 -7.52
N GLY A 135 -17.72 -14.35 -7.16
CA GLY A 135 -19.00 -15.00 -7.43
C GLY A 135 -18.94 -16.47 -7.06
N LYS A 136 -19.98 -16.94 -6.37
CA LYS A 136 -20.11 -18.27 -5.76
C LYS A 136 -20.43 -19.37 -6.78
N GLU A 137 -19.70 -19.40 -7.91
CA GLU A 137 -19.72 -20.47 -8.92
C GLU A 137 -18.32 -20.76 -9.51
N VAL A 138 -17.25 -20.43 -8.80
CA VAL A 138 -15.93 -21.05 -9.06
C VAL A 138 -15.85 -22.42 -8.39
N ASP A 139 -16.86 -23.26 -8.64
CA ASP A 139 -16.88 -24.62 -8.14
C ASP A 139 -16.01 -25.53 -9.02
N ALA A 140 -15.07 -26.18 -8.33
CA ALA A 140 -14.38 -27.42 -8.66
C ALA A 140 -13.43 -27.52 -9.89
N TRP A 141 -13.35 -26.54 -10.81
CA TRP A 141 -12.63 -26.76 -12.08
C TRP A 141 -11.34 -25.95 -12.31
N PHE A 142 -10.99 -25.00 -11.44
CA PHE A 142 -9.83 -24.09 -11.64
C PHE A 142 -8.72 -24.22 -10.59
N LYS A 143 -8.42 -25.44 -10.13
CA LYS A 143 -7.19 -25.65 -9.35
C LYS A 143 -5.97 -25.67 -10.27
N GLY A 144 -5.24 -24.56 -10.30
CA GLY A 144 -3.87 -24.49 -10.81
C GLY A 144 -3.72 -23.65 -12.06
N ILE A 145 -3.29 -22.39 -11.86
CA ILE A 145 -2.53 -21.55 -12.80
C ILE A 145 -3.18 -21.37 -14.19
N LEU A 146 -3.81 -20.20 -14.39
CA LEU A 146 -4.16 -19.68 -15.70
C LEU A 146 -2.99 -18.85 -16.24
N ILE A 147 -2.16 -19.43 -17.11
CA ILE A 147 -1.17 -18.66 -17.89
C ILE A 147 -1.86 -18.14 -19.16
N VAL A 148 -2.15 -16.85 -19.19
CA VAL A 148 -2.64 -16.17 -20.40
C VAL A 148 -1.45 -15.85 -21.28
N ARG A 149 -1.22 -16.62 -22.36
CA ARG A 149 -0.32 -16.20 -23.45
C ARG A 149 -1.13 -15.43 -24.49
N ARG A 150 -0.79 -14.15 -24.68
CA ARG A 150 -1.37 -13.29 -25.72
C ARG A 150 -0.64 -13.56 -27.04
N THR A 151 -1.32 -14.10 -28.04
CA THR A 151 -0.83 -14.08 -29.43
C THR A 151 -1.72 -13.12 -30.20
N TYR A 152 -1.14 -12.08 -30.77
CA TYR A 152 -1.87 -11.10 -31.57
C TYR A 152 -2.00 -11.61 -33.00
N ASP A 153 -3.19 -12.10 -33.35
CA ASP A 153 -3.63 -12.17 -34.74
C ASP A 153 -4.99 -11.48 -34.83
N SER A 154 -5.06 -10.45 -35.68
CA SER A 154 -6.28 -9.84 -36.23
C SER A 154 -7.44 -9.49 -35.27
N GLY A 155 -7.13 -9.04 -34.05
CA GLY A 155 -8.11 -8.38 -33.17
C GLY A 155 -9.13 -9.30 -32.50
N ARG A 156 -8.89 -10.62 -32.49
CA ARG A 156 -9.67 -11.60 -31.70
C ARG A 156 -8.84 -12.11 -30.54
N VAL A 157 -9.39 -12.04 -29.32
CA VAL A 157 -8.78 -12.70 -28.15
C VAL A 157 -9.24 -14.15 -28.13
N THR A 158 -8.32 -15.08 -28.36
CA THR A 158 -8.60 -16.51 -28.32
C THR A 158 -8.09 -17.10 -27.01
N ILE A 159 -8.98 -17.73 -26.24
CA ILE A 159 -8.63 -18.41 -24.98
C ILE A 159 -8.33 -19.87 -25.30
N HIS A 160 -7.07 -20.29 -25.15
CA HIS A 160 -6.67 -21.68 -25.37
C HIS A 160 -6.67 -22.44 -24.04
N LYS A 161 -7.54 -23.45 -23.94
CA LYS A 161 -7.44 -24.48 -22.89
C LYS A 161 -6.25 -25.38 -23.23
N VAL A 162 -5.14 -25.27 -22.50
CA VAL A 162 -4.06 -26.26 -22.58
C VAL A 162 -4.45 -27.44 -21.69
N VAL A 163 -4.82 -28.56 -22.31
CA VAL A 163 -5.03 -29.82 -21.59
C VAL A 163 -3.72 -30.60 -21.72
N ASN A 164 -2.93 -30.66 -20.64
CA ASN A 164 -1.88 -31.66 -20.56
C ASN A 164 -2.57 -33.02 -20.42
N ARG A 165 -2.26 -33.95 -21.32
CA ARG A 165 -2.66 -35.36 -21.19
C ARG A 165 -1.93 -36.01 -20.02
#